data_AF-A0A4R6LBV6-F1
#
_entry.id   AF-A0A4R6LBV6-F1
#
_cell.length_a   1.000
_cell.length_b   1.000
_cell.length_c   1.000
_cell.angle_alpha   90.00
_cell.angle_beta   90.00
_cell.angle_gamma   90.00
#
_symmetry.space_group_name_H-M   'P 1'
#
loop_
_entity.id
_entity.type
_entity.pdbx_description
1 polymer ?
#
loop_
_entity_poly.entity_id
_entity_poly.type
_entity_poly.pdbx_seq_one_letter_code
_entity_poly.pdbx_strand_id
1 'polypeptide(L)'
;MLKIIDTYEDILVLRNSIIKDKNIDLNDWKNYLSAHPTLMKKCIKDSSSYNFNKDIKPVILEALTNNFPKLDQVHKNFMSLTDNVNNKFKSTFHIKDDIYVYFYVGLCNGAGWATKINSDYAVLLGVEKIVELGWYDKSRLISLLYHELCHIAHNILREKTFSPSLKTEREKSIWQLYIEGFAQRYQQVLYKEGFYHQDKNGWLRWCQNHHDQLKKDYLEKIKNNLSTQDFYGDWVEHKGYSDVGYYLGCEFIKHISDDLNTKQIANLNLDKIESFVINYLEISG
;
A
#
# COMPACT_ATOMS: atom_id res chain seq x y z
N MET A 1 -10.81 -3.50 -16.07
CA MET A 1 -11.91 -3.40 -15.10
C MET A 1 -11.51 -4.08 -13.79
N LEU A 2 -12.06 -3.65 -12.64
CA LEU A 2 -11.80 -4.36 -11.37
C LEU A 2 -12.48 -5.73 -11.36
N LYS A 3 -11.71 -6.77 -11.06
CA LYS A 3 -12.18 -8.14 -10.87
C LYS A 3 -11.86 -8.60 -9.47
N ILE A 4 -12.91 -8.86 -8.68
CA ILE A 4 -12.76 -9.24 -7.28
C ILE A 4 -12.54 -10.74 -7.20
N ILE A 5 -11.46 -11.15 -6.53
CA ILE A 5 -11.19 -12.54 -6.15
C ILE A 5 -11.32 -12.61 -4.64
N ASP A 6 -12.45 -13.13 -4.18
CA ASP A 6 -12.80 -13.21 -2.77
C ASP A 6 -12.62 -14.64 -2.27
N THR A 7 -11.68 -14.87 -1.34
CA THR A 7 -11.41 -16.18 -0.74
C THR A 7 -12.11 -16.38 0.60
N TYR A 8 -13.12 -15.56 0.95
CA TYR A 8 -13.75 -15.58 2.26
C TYR A 8 -14.33 -16.94 2.66
N GLU A 9 -14.98 -17.66 1.74
CA GLU A 9 -15.50 -19.00 2.02
C GLU A 9 -14.38 -19.99 2.37
N ASP A 10 -13.24 -19.92 1.67
CA ASP A 10 -12.05 -20.73 2.00
C ASP A 10 -11.43 -20.31 3.35
N ILE A 11 -11.48 -19.02 3.70
CA ILE A 11 -11.07 -18.51 5.01
C ILE A 11 -11.95 -19.13 6.12
N LEU A 12 -13.25 -19.29 5.90
CA LEU A 12 -14.15 -19.95 6.86
C LEU A 12 -13.76 -21.41 7.06
N VAL A 13 -13.39 -22.12 5.99
CA VAL A 13 -12.89 -23.51 6.06
C VAL A 13 -11.60 -23.59 6.88
N LEU A 14 -10.62 -22.73 6.58
CA LEU A 14 -9.36 -22.66 7.33
C LEU A 14 -9.60 -22.37 8.81
N ARG A 15 -10.45 -21.39 9.12
CA ARG A 15 -10.84 -21.03 10.49
C ARG A 15 -11.46 -22.21 11.23
N ASN A 16 -12.37 -22.95 10.59
CA ASN A 16 -13.01 -24.10 11.21
C ASN A 16 -12.01 -25.19 11.59
N SER A 17 -10.92 -25.34 10.82
CA SER A 17 -9.80 -26.21 11.20
C SER A 17 -9.08 -25.67 12.46
N ILE A 18 -8.72 -24.39 12.46
CA ILE A 18 -8.00 -23.72 13.58
C ILE A 18 -8.77 -23.78 14.90
N ILE A 19 -10.11 -23.68 14.85
CA ILE A 19 -10.94 -23.72 16.07
C ILE A 19 -10.95 -25.13 16.67
N LYS A 20 -10.89 -26.18 15.85
CA LYS A 20 -10.83 -27.57 16.30
C LYS A 20 -9.44 -27.93 16.82
N ASP A 21 -8.41 -27.48 16.12
CA ASP A 21 -7.01 -27.66 16.49
C ASP A 21 -6.24 -26.36 16.24
N LYS A 22 -5.76 -25.73 17.31
CA LYS A 22 -5.00 -24.47 17.25
C LYS A 22 -3.60 -24.65 16.66
N ASN A 23 -3.24 -25.86 16.23
CA ASN A 23 -2.01 -26.15 15.52
C ASN A 23 -2.15 -26.02 14.01
N ILE A 24 -2.33 -24.78 13.53
CA ILE A 24 -2.10 -24.50 12.11
C ILE A 24 -0.63 -24.66 11.75
N ASP A 25 -0.35 -25.30 10.62
CA ASP A 25 0.97 -25.31 9.98
C ASP A 25 0.95 -24.68 8.58
N LEU A 26 2.11 -24.64 7.92
CA LEU A 26 2.23 -24.06 6.59
C LEU A 26 1.47 -24.86 5.53
N ASN A 27 1.27 -26.17 5.71
CA ASN A 27 0.52 -27.00 4.77
C ASN A 27 -0.98 -26.73 4.86
N ASP A 28 -1.52 -26.50 6.05
CA ASP A 28 -2.91 -26.05 6.22
C ASP A 28 -3.16 -24.75 5.45
N TRP A 29 -2.24 -23.79 5.58
CA TRP A 29 -2.32 -22.52 4.84
C TRP A 29 -2.19 -22.72 3.32
N LYS A 30 -1.30 -23.62 2.86
CA LYS A 30 -1.18 -23.95 1.43
C LYS A 30 -2.46 -24.61 0.89
N ASN A 31 -3.09 -25.47 1.67
CA ASN A 31 -4.34 -26.14 1.29
C ASN A 31 -5.46 -25.09 1.13
N TYR A 32 -5.53 -24.10 2.02
CA TYR A 32 -6.46 -22.98 1.92
C TYR A 32 -6.32 -22.19 0.60
N LEU A 33 -5.10 -21.90 0.12
CA LEU A 33 -4.90 -21.22 -1.17
C LEU A 33 -4.69 -22.18 -2.36
N SER A 34 -5.04 -23.46 -2.23
CA SER A 34 -4.79 -24.45 -3.29
C SER A 34 -5.53 -24.15 -4.60
N ALA A 35 -6.72 -23.53 -4.53
CA ALA A 35 -7.48 -23.05 -5.68
C ALA A 35 -6.83 -21.83 -6.38
N HIS A 36 -5.86 -21.18 -5.72
CA HIS A 36 -5.17 -19.98 -6.19
C HIS A 36 -3.63 -20.18 -6.20
N PRO A 37 -3.10 -21.14 -6.98
CA PRO A 37 -1.70 -21.57 -6.89
C PRO A 37 -0.69 -20.47 -7.21
N THR A 38 -1.05 -19.50 -8.06
CA THR A 38 -0.19 -18.37 -8.42
C THR A 38 -0.09 -17.34 -7.29
N LEU A 39 -1.21 -17.04 -6.62
CA LEU A 39 -1.23 -16.24 -5.40
C LEU A 39 -0.43 -16.94 -4.29
N MET A 40 -0.68 -18.23 -4.07
CA MET A 40 0.04 -19.03 -3.08
C MET A 40 1.56 -18.96 -3.28
N LYS A 41 2.03 -19.22 -4.50
CA LYS A 41 3.46 -19.15 -4.84
C LYS A 41 4.06 -17.78 -4.55
N LYS A 42 3.31 -16.71 -4.84
CA LYS A 42 3.74 -15.35 -4.57
C LYS A 42 3.89 -15.12 -3.07
N CYS A 43 2.86 -15.41 -2.29
CA CYS A 43 2.89 -15.23 -0.83
C CYS A 43 4.04 -15.99 -0.17
N ILE A 44 4.32 -17.23 -0.56
CA ILE A 44 5.44 -18.03 -0.03
C ILE A 44 6.79 -17.39 -0.36
N LYS A 45 6.95 -16.87 -1.58
CA LYS A 45 8.18 -16.19 -1.99
C LYS A 45 8.40 -14.92 -1.17
N ASP A 46 7.36 -14.13 -1.01
CA ASP A 46 7.44 -12.83 -0.35
C ASP A 46 7.59 -12.98 1.17
N SER A 47 7.09 -14.08 1.75
CA SER A 47 7.25 -14.40 3.15
C SER A 47 8.55 -15.16 3.47
N SER A 48 9.46 -15.33 2.51
CA SER A 48 10.64 -16.21 2.64
C SER A 48 11.63 -15.81 3.73
N SER A 49 11.67 -14.53 4.10
CA SER A 49 12.49 -13.99 5.20
C SER A 49 11.86 -14.11 6.58
N TYR A 50 10.59 -14.52 6.68
CA TYR A 50 9.85 -14.62 7.93
C TYR A 50 9.86 -16.05 8.45
N ASN A 51 9.89 -16.21 9.77
CA ASN A 51 9.69 -17.49 10.40
C ASN A 51 8.19 -17.76 10.55
N PHE A 52 7.68 -18.82 9.91
CA PHE A 52 6.26 -19.15 9.97
C PHE A 52 5.72 -19.27 11.40
N ASN A 53 6.43 -19.98 12.29
CA ASN A 53 5.94 -20.22 13.64
C ASN A 53 6.01 -18.99 14.55
N LYS A 54 7.06 -18.17 14.39
CA LYS A 54 7.31 -17.02 15.26
C LYS A 54 6.61 -15.75 14.78
N ASP A 55 6.62 -15.50 13.48
CA ASP A 55 6.26 -14.20 12.92
C ASP A 55 4.88 -14.22 12.23
N ILE A 56 4.48 -15.36 11.63
CA ILE A 56 3.27 -15.44 10.79
C ILE A 56 2.10 -16.11 11.53
N LYS A 57 2.33 -17.31 12.07
CA LYS A 57 1.32 -18.12 12.76
C LYS A 57 0.59 -17.36 13.87
N PRO A 58 1.25 -16.56 14.74
CA PRO A 58 0.54 -15.83 15.78
C PRO A 58 -0.49 -14.83 15.21
N VAL A 59 -0.13 -14.13 14.14
CA VAL A 59 -1.01 -13.14 13.49
C VAL A 59 -2.21 -13.82 12.83
N ILE A 60 -1.99 -14.92 12.10
CA ILE A 60 -3.06 -15.70 11.47
C ILE A 60 -4.01 -16.28 12.54
N LEU A 61 -3.46 -16.88 13.60
CA LEU A 61 -4.28 -17.43 14.68
C LEU A 61 -5.11 -16.34 15.36
N GLU A 62 -4.50 -15.20 15.68
CA GLU A 62 -5.20 -14.08 16.31
C GLU A 62 -6.31 -13.51 15.41
N ALA A 63 -6.05 -13.37 14.11
CA ALA A 63 -7.04 -12.91 13.12
C ALA A 63 -8.22 -13.87 12.94
N LEU A 64 -7.96 -15.19 12.89
CA LEU A 64 -8.98 -16.21 12.63
C LEU A 64 -9.69 -16.74 13.89
N THR A 65 -9.20 -16.39 15.08
CA THR A 65 -9.85 -16.71 16.35
C THR A 65 -10.43 -15.45 17.00
N ASN A 66 -9.66 -14.76 17.84
CA ASN A 66 -10.10 -13.66 18.68
C ASN A 66 -10.61 -12.45 17.87
N ASN A 67 -9.94 -12.13 16.76
CA ASN A 67 -10.30 -11.00 15.91
C ASN A 67 -11.17 -11.37 14.70
N PHE A 68 -11.71 -12.59 14.64
CA PHE A 68 -12.55 -12.99 13.52
C PHE A 68 -13.77 -12.09 13.29
N PRO A 69 -14.47 -11.57 14.33
CA PRO A 69 -15.55 -10.59 14.10
C PRO A 69 -15.10 -9.33 13.37
N LYS A 70 -13.85 -8.88 13.57
CA LYS A 70 -13.27 -7.75 12.83
C LYS A 70 -12.93 -8.13 11.40
N LEU A 71 -12.45 -9.35 11.17
CA LEU A 71 -12.20 -9.88 9.82
C LEU A 71 -13.51 -9.99 9.02
N ASP A 72 -14.58 -10.52 9.63
CA ASP A 72 -15.92 -10.57 9.03
C ASP A 72 -16.46 -9.15 8.74
N GLN A 73 -16.20 -8.17 9.62
CA GLN A 73 -16.50 -6.77 9.36
C GLN A 73 -15.71 -6.22 8.16
N VAL A 74 -14.42 -6.56 8.03
CA VAL A 74 -13.58 -6.19 6.89
C VAL A 74 -14.16 -6.74 5.59
N HIS A 75 -14.58 -8.00 5.56
CA HIS A 75 -15.22 -8.63 4.40
C HIS A 75 -16.52 -7.92 4.01
N LYS A 76 -17.45 -7.71 4.95
CA LYS A 76 -18.70 -6.98 4.70
C LYS A 76 -18.47 -5.57 4.18
N ASN A 77 -17.52 -4.86 4.76
CA ASN A 77 -17.16 -3.53 4.31
C ASN A 77 -16.56 -3.54 2.91
N PHE A 78 -15.62 -4.44 2.63
CA PHE A 78 -15.02 -4.63 1.32
C PHE A 78 -16.08 -4.89 0.25
N MET A 79 -16.96 -5.87 0.46
CA MET A 79 -18.02 -6.19 -0.49
C MET A 79 -18.99 -5.03 -0.74
N SER A 80 -19.21 -4.17 0.25
CA SER A 80 -20.06 -2.98 0.08
C SER A 80 -19.41 -1.83 -0.70
N LEU A 81 -18.08 -1.87 -0.90
CA LEU A 81 -17.30 -0.79 -1.51
C LEU A 81 -16.98 -1.04 -2.99
N THR A 82 -16.88 -2.30 -3.41
CA THR A 82 -16.32 -2.73 -4.71
C THR A 82 -17.03 -2.12 -5.92
N ASP A 83 -18.34 -1.95 -5.89
CA ASP A 83 -19.13 -1.42 -7.02
C ASP A 83 -18.77 0.04 -7.37
N ASN A 84 -18.54 0.89 -6.36
CA ASN A 84 -18.25 2.30 -6.57
C ASN A 84 -16.78 2.57 -6.93
N VAL A 85 -15.87 1.71 -6.47
CA VAL A 85 -14.41 1.86 -6.69
C VAL A 85 -14.08 1.89 -8.18
N ASN A 86 -14.65 0.94 -8.93
CA ASN A 86 -14.34 0.76 -10.35
C ASN A 86 -14.71 2.00 -11.19
N ASN A 87 -15.89 2.57 -10.93
CA ASN A 87 -16.37 3.73 -11.68
C ASN A 87 -15.50 4.97 -11.44
N LYS A 88 -15.17 5.25 -10.17
CA LYS A 88 -14.36 6.41 -9.83
C LYS A 88 -12.94 6.27 -10.38
N PHE A 89 -12.31 5.10 -10.18
CA PHE A 89 -10.99 4.80 -10.72
C PHE A 89 -10.91 4.98 -12.24
N LYS A 90 -11.87 4.40 -12.98
CA LYS A 90 -11.95 4.52 -14.43
C LYS A 90 -12.14 5.96 -14.89
N SER A 91 -12.99 6.72 -14.20
CA SER A 91 -13.26 8.12 -14.55
C SER A 91 -12.03 9.03 -14.33
N THR A 92 -11.23 8.74 -13.31
CA THR A 92 -10.06 9.56 -12.94
C THR A 92 -8.85 9.27 -13.83
N PHE A 93 -8.55 8.01 -14.13
CA PHE A 93 -7.34 7.65 -14.87
C PHE A 93 -7.57 7.24 -16.33
N HIS A 94 -8.83 7.06 -16.75
CA HIS A 94 -9.21 6.56 -18.08
C HIS A 94 -8.63 5.18 -18.43
N ILE A 95 -8.28 4.39 -17.41
CA ILE A 95 -7.74 3.03 -17.54
C ILE A 95 -8.86 2.03 -17.80
N LYS A 96 -8.64 1.10 -18.73
CA LYS A 96 -9.60 0.04 -19.09
C LYS A 96 -9.09 -1.36 -18.75
N ASP A 97 -7.79 -1.51 -18.52
CA ASP A 97 -7.10 -2.74 -18.17
C ASP A 97 -7.74 -3.48 -17.01
N ASP A 98 -7.77 -4.81 -17.11
CA ASP A 98 -8.22 -5.67 -16.01
C ASP A 98 -7.23 -5.64 -14.86
N ILE A 99 -7.78 -5.40 -13.66
CA ILE A 99 -7.04 -5.31 -12.41
C ILE A 99 -7.75 -6.24 -11.42
N TYR A 100 -7.03 -7.23 -10.93
CA TYR A 100 -7.56 -8.22 -10.00
C TYR A 100 -7.36 -7.77 -8.56
N VAL A 101 -8.41 -7.73 -7.75
CA VAL A 101 -8.33 -7.39 -6.32
C VAL A 101 -8.57 -8.66 -5.53
N TYR A 102 -7.53 -9.13 -4.84
CA TYR A 102 -7.57 -10.34 -4.02
C TYR A 102 -7.87 -9.98 -2.57
N PHE A 103 -8.95 -10.51 -2.03
CA PHE A 103 -9.25 -10.50 -0.61
C PHE A 103 -8.84 -11.85 -0.03
N TYR A 104 -7.81 -11.89 0.82
CA TYR A 104 -7.19 -13.16 1.24
C TYR A 104 -6.49 -13.05 2.60
N VAL A 105 -6.39 -14.18 3.32
CA VAL A 105 -5.42 -14.35 4.42
C VAL A 105 -4.04 -14.65 3.82
N GLY A 106 -3.11 -13.73 3.99
CA GLY A 106 -1.74 -13.86 3.52
C GLY A 106 -0.80 -14.51 4.53
N LEU A 107 0.47 -14.16 4.38
CA LEU A 107 1.57 -14.57 5.27
C LEU A 107 2.22 -13.34 5.90
N CYS A 108 1.41 -12.34 6.28
CA CYS A 108 1.86 -11.07 6.87
C CYS A 108 2.73 -10.20 5.95
N ASN A 109 2.65 -10.40 4.64
CA ASN A 109 3.45 -9.67 3.64
C ASN A 109 3.09 -8.18 3.55
N GLY A 110 1.85 -7.81 3.91
CA GLY A 110 1.35 -6.44 3.86
C GLY A 110 -0.18 -6.39 3.91
N ALA A 111 -0.73 -5.25 4.34
CA ALA A 111 -2.18 -5.03 4.38
C ALA A 111 -2.75 -4.72 2.99
N GLY A 112 -2.01 -3.96 2.18
CA GLY A 112 -2.29 -3.71 0.78
C GLY A 112 -1.02 -3.88 -0.04
N TRP A 113 -1.16 -4.35 -1.27
CA TRP A 113 -0.04 -4.45 -2.19
C TRP A 113 -0.43 -4.44 -3.66
N ALA A 114 0.01 -3.42 -4.39
CA ALA A 114 -0.01 -3.35 -5.84
C ALA A 114 1.13 -4.16 -6.49
N THR A 115 0.78 -5.10 -7.36
CA THR A 115 1.74 -6.04 -7.94
C THR A 115 1.24 -6.61 -9.27
N LYS A 116 1.94 -7.65 -9.76
CA LYS A 116 1.44 -8.52 -10.82
C LYS A 116 1.33 -9.96 -10.32
N ILE A 117 0.21 -10.60 -10.64
CA ILE A 117 0.05 -12.05 -10.56
C ILE A 117 0.14 -12.56 -11.99
N ASN A 118 1.18 -13.33 -12.31
CA ASN A 118 1.58 -13.62 -13.70
C ASN A 118 1.83 -12.31 -14.47
N SER A 119 1.02 -12.04 -15.51
CA SER A 119 1.06 -10.82 -16.32
C SER A 119 0.02 -9.78 -15.91
N ASP A 120 -0.94 -10.15 -15.08
CA ASP A 120 -2.11 -9.34 -14.76
C ASP A 120 -1.83 -8.40 -13.59
N TYR A 121 -2.35 -7.17 -13.70
CA TYR A 121 -2.29 -6.21 -12.59
C TYR A 121 -3.12 -6.71 -11.43
N ALA A 122 -2.56 -6.67 -10.24
CA ALA A 122 -3.20 -7.18 -9.04
C ALA A 122 -3.02 -6.24 -7.85
N VAL A 123 -4.07 -6.11 -7.03
CA VAL A 123 -4.02 -5.57 -5.68
C VAL A 123 -4.29 -6.72 -4.72
N LEU A 124 -3.39 -6.93 -3.77
CA LEU A 124 -3.53 -7.96 -2.74
C LEU A 124 -3.89 -7.31 -1.42
N LEU A 125 -5.02 -7.70 -0.82
CA LEU A 125 -5.48 -7.22 0.50
C LEU A 125 -5.31 -8.34 1.53
N GLY A 126 -4.22 -8.28 2.30
CA GLY A 126 -3.92 -9.23 3.38
C GLY A 126 -4.77 -8.95 4.61
N VAL A 127 -5.86 -9.69 4.77
CA VAL A 127 -6.91 -9.36 5.75
C VAL A 127 -6.45 -9.52 7.19
N GLU A 128 -5.50 -10.43 7.45
CA GLU A 128 -4.86 -10.60 8.75
C GLU A 128 -4.10 -9.34 9.17
N LYS A 129 -3.37 -8.72 8.23
CA LYS A 129 -2.61 -7.50 8.47
C LYS A 129 -3.52 -6.28 8.60
N ILE A 130 -4.57 -6.20 7.78
CA ILE A 130 -5.62 -5.16 7.91
C ILE A 130 -6.24 -5.19 9.32
N VAL A 131 -6.55 -6.39 9.84
CA VAL A 131 -7.12 -6.57 11.17
C VAL A 131 -6.10 -6.21 12.25
N GLU A 132 -4.84 -6.63 12.12
CA GLU A 132 -3.75 -6.29 13.04
C GLU A 132 -3.57 -4.77 13.18
N LEU A 133 -3.61 -4.03 12.07
CA LEU A 133 -3.44 -2.58 12.04
C LEU A 133 -4.70 -1.79 12.46
N GLY A 134 -5.81 -2.50 12.72
CA GLY A 134 -7.08 -1.92 13.10
C GLY A 134 -7.75 -1.12 11.96
N TRP A 135 -7.55 -1.54 10.71
CA TRP A 135 -8.05 -0.88 9.51
C TRP A 135 -9.38 -1.48 9.03
N TYR A 136 -10.29 -1.80 9.97
CA TYR A 136 -11.51 -2.54 9.68
C TYR A 136 -12.73 -1.69 9.30
N ASP A 137 -12.66 -0.36 9.42
CA ASP A 137 -13.74 0.53 9.00
C ASP A 137 -13.70 0.85 7.49
N LYS A 138 -14.85 1.26 6.95
CA LYS A 138 -14.99 1.54 5.51
C LYS A 138 -14.02 2.60 5.01
N SER A 139 -13.72 3.64 5.80
CA SER A 139 -12.86 4.75 5.37
C SER A 139 -11.41 4.32 5.20
N ARG A 140 -10.91 3.49 6.10
CA ARG A 140 -9.55 2.97 6.01
C ARG A 140 -9.41 1.93 4.89
N LEU A 141 -10.37 1.04 4.75
CA LEU A 141 -10.37 0.03 3.68
C LEU A 141 -10.44 0.65 2.29
N ILE A 142 -11.34 1.62 2.08
CA ILE A 142 -11.46 2.27 0.76
C ILE A 142 -10.22 3.10 0.42
N SER A 143 -9.65 3.77 1.43
CA SER A 143 -8.40 4.52 1.28
C SER A 143 -7.26 3.58 0.86
N LEU A 144 -7.04 2.49 1.61
CA LEU A 144 -6.03 1.49 1.29
C LEU A 144 -6.20 0.93 -0.13
N LEU A 145 -7.42 0.52 -0.50
CA LEU A 145 -7.69 0.01 -1.83
C LEU A 145 -7.36 1.05 -2.91
N TYR A 146 -7.74 2.31 -2.72
CA TYR A 146 -7.40 3.36 -3.67
C TYR A 146 -5.90 3.65 -3.73
N HIS A 147 -5.18 3.60 -2.60
CA HIS A 147 -3.72 3.76 -2.58
C HIS A 147 -3.04 2.74 -3.49
N GLU A 148 -3.36 1.46 -3.30
CA GLU A 148 -2.79 0.38 -4.11
C GLU A 148 -3.22 0.48 -5.58
N LEU A 149 -4.47 0.84 -5.84
CA LEU A 149 -4.93 1.08 -7.20
C LEU A 149 -4.18 2.25 -7.87
N CYS A 150 -3.78 3.28 -7.13
CA CYS A 150 -3.00 4.38 -7.68
C CYS A 150 -1.57 3.94 -8.07
N HIS A 151 -0.95 3.00 -7.36
CA HIS A 151 0.30 2.39 -7.82
C HIS A 151 0.11 1.59 -9.12
N ILE A 152 -1.01 0.88 -9.26
CA ILE A 152 -1.36 0.21 -10.53
C ILE A 152 -1.60 1.25 -11.64
N ALA A 153 -2.33 2.32 -11.34
CA ALA A 153 -2.61 3.39 -12.30
C ALA A 153 -1.32 4.05 -12.79
N HIS A 154 -0.42 4.38 -11.87
CA HIS A 154 0.90 4.90 -12.19
C HIS A 154 1.64 4.00 -13.17
N ASN A 155 1.66 2.69 -12.89
CA ASN A 155 2.30 1.70 -13.75
C ASN A 155 1.68 1.59 -15.14
N ILE A 156 0.35 1.67 -15.26
CA ILE A 156 -0.34 1.60 -16.56
C ILE A 156 -0.13 2.88 -17.36
N LEU A 157 -0.20 4.03 -16.70
CA LEU A 157 -0.02 5.33 -17.33
C LEU A 157 1.42 5.55 -17.79
N ARG A 158 2.38 4.89 -17.15
CA ARG A 158 3.77 4.87 -17.59
C ARG A 158 3.92 4.07 -18.87
N GLU A 159 4.31 4.76 -19.93
CA GLU A 159 4.67 4.17 -21.22
C GLU A 159 6.08 3.53 -21.20
N LYS A 160 6.71 3.43 -20.02
CA LYS A 160 8.08 2.92 -19.79
C LYS A 160 8.08 1.89 -18.65
N THR A 161 9.13 1.07 -18.58
CA THR A 161 9.25 -0.10 -17.67
C THR A 161 8.99 0.18 -16.18
N PHE A 162 8.45 -0.85 -15.52
CA PHE A 162 7.90 -0.94 -14.14
C PHE A 162 8.82 -0.41 -13.01
N SER A 163 10.14 -0.50 -13.18
CA SER A 163 11.10 -0.06 -12.17
C SER A 163 12.33 0.47 -12.87
N PRO A 164 12.72 1.74 -12.68
CA PRO A 164 14.06 2.16 -13.04
C PRO A 164 15.09 1.29 -12.29
N SER A 165 16.27 1.09 -12.89
CA SER A 165 17.41 0.48 -12.21
C SER A 165 17.98 1.51 -11.25
N LEU A 166 17.52 1.48 -10.00
CA LEU A 166 17.95 2.39 -8.93
C LEU A 166 19.21 1.80 -8.28
N LYS A 167 20.32 2.54 -8.33
CA LYS A 167 21.65 2.09 -7.90
C LYS A 167 22.06 2.66 -6.55
N THR A 168 21.55 3.84 -6.19
CA THR A 168 21.95 4.59 -5.00
C THR A 168 20.80 4.79 -4.03
N GLU A 169 21.09 5.03 -2.75
CA GLU A 169 20.06 5.38 -1.75
C GLU A 169 19.37 6.70 -2.07
N ARG A 170 20.11 7.63 -2.70
CA ARG A 170 19.58 8.86 -3.28
C ARG A 170 18.48 8.56 -4.30
N GLU A 171 18.78 7.78 -5.33
CA GLU A 171 17.81 7.43 -6.38
C GLU A 171 16.62 6.68 -5.81
N LYS A 172 16.84 5.76 -4.86
CA LYS A 172 15.76 5.03 -4.16
C LYS A 172 14.84 5.99 -3.39
N SER A 173 15.41 6.93 -2.64
CA SER A 173 14.65 7.91 -1.85
C SER A 173 13.85 8.84 -2.75
N ILE A 174 14.46 9.36 -3.82
CA ILE A 174 13.78 10.20 -4.82
C ILE A 174 12.61 9.45 -5.46
N TRP A 175 12.83 8.20 -5.88
CA TRP A 175 11.79 7.38 -6.47
C TRP A 175 10.67 7.05 -5.47
N GLN A 176 11.02 6.75 -4.23
CA GLN A 176 10.06 6.41 -3.17
C GLN A 176 9.15 7.60 -2.83
N LEU A 177 9.72 8.79 -2.65
CA LEU A 177 8.93 10.01 -2.40
C LEU A 177 7.93 10.29 -3.53
N TYR A 178 8.37 10.08 -4.77
CA TYR A 178 7.55 10.25 -5.96
C TYR A 178 6.44 9.20 -6.07
N ILE A 179 6.74 7.91 -5.91
CA ILE A 179 5.76 6.84 -6.11
C ILE A 179 4.72 6.80 -4.99
N GLU A 180 5.14 6.94 -3.73
CA GLU A 180 4.23 7.00 -2.59
C GLU A 180 3.44 8.31 -2.59
N GLY A 181 4.09 9.41 -2.98
CA GLY A 181 3.41 10.67 -3.18
C GLY A 181 2.31 10.60 -4.24
N PHE A 182 2.57 9.91 -5.36
CA PHE A 182 1.58 9.73 -6.42
C PHE A 182 0.39 8.94 -5.88
N ALA A 183 0.65 7.81 -5.23
CA ALA A 183 -0.39 6.98 -4.66
C ALA A 183 -1.22 7.74 -3.61
N GLN A 184 -0.56 8.42 -2.66
CA GLN A 184 -1.23 9.17 -1.61
C GLN A 184 -2.04 10.36 -2.16
N ARG A 185 -1.51 11.10 -3.14
CA ARG A 185 -2.24 12.22 -3.76
C ARG A 185 -3.49 11.75 -4.48
N TYR A 186 -3.37 10.75 -5.35
CA TYR A 186 -4.50 10.30 -6.13
C TYR A 186 -5.49 9.47 -5.31
N GLN A 187 -5.06 8.84 -4.22
CA GLN A 187 -5.95 8.32 -3.19
C GLN A 187 -6.87 9.43 -2.66
N GLN A 188 -6.35 10.64 -2.37
CA GLN A 188 -7.17 11.77 -1.93
C GLN A 188 -8.15 12.25 -3.00
N VAL A 189 -7.75 12.27 -4.27
CA VAL A 189 -8.64 12.57 -5.40
C VAL A 189 -9.77 11.54 -5.51
N LEU A 190 -9.44 10.26 -5.37
CA LEU A 190 -10.39 9.15 -5.46
C LEU A 190 -11.25 8.97 -4.21
N TYR A 191 -10.81 9.42 -3.05
CA TYR A 191 -11.58 9.27 -1.81
C TYR A 191 -12.06 10.61 -1.29
N LYS A 192 -11.16 11.35 -0.63
CA LYS A 192 -11.44 12.62 0.03
C LYS A 192 -10.15 13.44 0.15
N GLU A 193 -10.21 14.72 -0.24
CA GLU A 193 -9.11 15.67 -0.09
C GLU A 193 -8.66 15.77 1.37
N GLY A 194 -7.35 15.77 1.60
CA GLY A 194 -6.76 15.87 2.94
C GLY A 194 -6.94 14.62 3.83
N PHE A 195 -7.47 13.50 3.30
CA PHE A 195 -7.53 12.26 4.05
C PHE A 195 -6.15 11.57 4.10
N TYR A 196 -5.72 11.20 5.31
CA TYR A 196 -4.55 10.37 5.58
C TYR A 196 -4.97 9.26 6.54
N HIS A 197 -4.76 8.00 6.17
CA HIS A 197 -5.09 6.88 7.05
C HIS A 197 -4.21 6.89 8.32
N GLN A 198 -3.03 7.50 8.22
CA GLN A 198 -2.04 7.70 9.29
C GLN A 198 -2.47 8.73 10.32
N ASP A 199 -3.49 9.55 10.04
CA ASP A 199 -3.92 10.63 10.93
C ASP A 199 -4.61 10.07 12.19
N LYS A 200 -3.77 9.66 13.15
CA LYS A 200 -4.11 9.25 14.50
C LYS A 200 -3.29 10.11 15.45
N ASN A 201 -3.88 10.49 16.58
CA ASN A 201 -3.21 11.25 17.65
C ASN A 201 -2.52 12.56 17.17
N GLY A 202 -3.11 13.25 16.18
CA GLY A 202 -2.59 14.53 15.69
C GLY A 202 -1.42 14.42 14.71
N TRP A 203 -1.17 13.23 14.15
CA TRP A 203 -0.12 12.98 13.16
C TRP A 203 -0.13 13.99 12.00
N LEU A 204 -1.30 14.30 11.41
CA LEU A 204 -1.36 15.24 10.29
C LEU A 204 -0.99 16.66 10.72
N ARG A 205 -1.51 17.11 11.86
CA ARG A 205 -1.17 18.42 12.43
C ARG A 205 0.32 18.52 12.73
N TRP A 206 0.93 17.46 13.24
CA TRP A 206 2.36 17.42 13.47
C TRP A 206 3.14 17.54 12.16
N CYS A 207 2.77 16.77 11.13
CA CYS A 207 3.40 16.84 9.81
C CYS A 207 3.31 18.26 9.20
N GLN A 208 2.15 18.91 9.35
CA GLN A 208 1.93 20.29 8.90
C GLN A 208 2.83 21.29 9.64
N ASN A 209 2.89 21.20 10.98
CA ASN A 209 3.73 22.07 11.79
C ASN A 209 5.25 21.87 11.57
N HIS A 210 5.65 20.71 11.04
CA HIS A 210 7.06 20.37 10.80
C HIS A 210 7.39 20.23 9.31
N HIS A 211 6.55 20.75 8.41
CA HIS A 211 6.67 20.57 6.97
C HIS A 211 8.08 20.95 6.45
N ASP A 212 8.57 22.15 6.76
CA ASP A 212 9.90 22.59 6.33
C ASP A 212 11.03 21.76 6.95
N GLN A 213 10.83 21.26 8.17
CA GLN A 213 11.82 20.41 8.82
C GLN A 213 11.87 19.02 8.16
N LEU A 214 10.71 18.44 7.81
CA LEU A 214 10.64 17.19 7.05
C LEU A 214 11.35 17.32 5.71
N LYS A 215 11.16 18.45 5.01
CA LYS A 215 11.87 18.75 3.75
C LYS A 215 13.38 18.79 3.93
N LYS A 216 13.86 19.53 4.95
CA LYS A 216 15.29 19.63 5.27
C LYS A 216 15.90 18.28 5.64
N ASP A 217 15.26 17.52 6.52
CA ASP A 217 15.72 16.20 6.97
C ASP A 217 15.79 15.21 5.78
N TYR A 218 14.77 15.20 4.91
CA TYR A 218 14.74 14.34 3.73
C TYR A 218 15.82 14.73 2.71
N LEU A 219 15.99 16.04 2.47
CA LEU A 219 17.03 16.58 1.57
C LEU A 219 18.44 16.27 2.06
N GLU A 220 18.69 16.37 3.36
CA GLU A 220 19.98 16.03 3.97
C GLU A 220 20.34 14.57 3.70
N LYS A 221 19.39 13.64 3.88
CA LYS A 221 19.61 12.22 3.57
C LYS A 221 19.90 11.98 2.09
N ILE A 222 19.15 12.63 1.19
CA ILE A 222 19.38 12.58 -0.26
C ILE A 222 20.77 13.11 -0.63
N LYS A 223 21.19 14.25 -0.06
CA LYS A 223 22.51 14.87 -0.33
C LYS A 223 23.66 13.99 0.14
N ASN A 224 23.48 13.26 1.25
CA ASN A 224 24.48 12.36 1.81
C ASN A 224 24.36 10.90 1.35
N ASN A 225 23.46 10.59 0.40
CA ASN A 225 23.19 9.24 -0.07
C ASN A 225 22.87 8.26 1.07
N LEU A 226 22.07 8.71 2.03
CA LEU A 226 21.57 7.93 3.15
C LEU A 226 20.16 7.42 2.87
N SER A 227 19.80 6.29 3.48
CA SER A 227 18.45 5.74 3.38
C SER A 227 17.42 6.66 4.05
N THR A 228 16.25 6.78 3.42
CA THR A 228 15.07 7.47 3.96
C THR A 228 14.01 6.50 4.49
N GLN A 229 14.38 5.24 4.76
CA GLN A 229 13.45 4.22 5.23
C GLN A 229 12.72 4.63 6.52
N ASP A 230 13.33 5.43 7.39
CA ASP A 230 12.72 5.97 8.61
C ASP A 230 11.51 6.88 8.37
N PHE A 231 11.26 7.29 7.13
CA PHE A 231 10.05 8.03 6.74
C PHE A 231 8.87 7.11 6.34
N TYR A 232 9.09 5.80 6.21
CA TYR A 232 8.10 4.86 5.64
C TYR A 232 8.01 3.55 6.44
N GLY A 233 6.78 3.12 6.75
CA GLY A 233 6.47 1.88 7.43
C GLY A 233 6.04 2.10 8.88
N ASP A 234 5.16 1.22 9.36
CA ASP A 234 4.61 1.23 10.73
C ASP A 234 5.59 0.73 11.80
N TRP A 235 6.75 0.20 11.40
CA TRP A 235 7.78 -0.36 12.29
C TRP A 235 9.00 0.55 12.48
N VAL A 236 9.01 1.74 11.88
CA VAL A 236 10.08 2.75 12.00
C VAL A 236 9.48 4.13 12.27
N GLU A 237 10.26 4.99 12.92
CA GLU A 237 9.82 6.33 13.29
C GLU A 237 10.86 7.38 12.94
N HIS A 238 10.39 8.49 12.36
CA HIS A 238 11.13 9.73 12.24
C HIS A 238 10.67 10.69 13.33
N LYS A 239 11.55 10.97 14.31
CA LYS A 239 11.25 11.85 15.46
C LYS A 239 9.98 11.46 16.24
N GLY A 240 9.73 10.16 16.37
CA GLY A 240 8.58 9.61 17.10
C GLY A 240 7.30 9.46 16.27
N TYR A 241 7.36 9.66 14.95
CA TYR A 241 6.22 9.51 14.04
C TYR A 241 6.60 8.61 12.86
N SER A 242 5.80 7.57 12.62
CA SER A 242 5.92 6.70 11.45
C SER A 242 5.26 7.32 10.21
N ASP A 243 5.56 6.78 9.02
CA ASP A 243 4.88 7.07 7.75
C ASP A 243 4.86 8.54 7.30
N VAL A 244 5.70 9.41 7.86
CA VAL A 244 5.75 10.85 7.52
C VAL A 244 6.13 11.11 6.05
N GLY A 245 6.76 10.14 5.38
CA GLY A 245 7.06 10.18 3.95
C GLY A 245 5.83 10.22 3.06
N TYR A 246 4.71 9.61 3.47
CA TYR A 246 3.44 9.67 2.72
C TYR A 246 2.87 11.09 2.69
N TYR A 247 2.97 11.82 3.81
CA TYR A 247 2.61 13.24 3.84
C TYR A 247 3.51 14.05 2.90
N LEU A 248 4.83 13.93 3.07
CA LEU A 248 5.79 14.72 2.31
C LEU A 248 5.68 14.46 0.80
N GLY A 249 5.50 13.20 0.40
CA GLY A 249 5.30 12.81 -0.99
C GLY A 249 3.98 13.33 -1.56
N CYS A 250 2.90 13.31 -0.77
CA CYS A 250 1.61 13.85 -1.20
C CYS A 250 1.70 15.35 -1.50
N GLU A 251 2.31 16.12 -0.59
CA GLU A 251 2.52 17.55 -0.78
C GLU A 251 3.46 17.85 -1.95
N PHE A 252 4.48 17.01 -2.18
CA PHE A 252 5.32 17.08 -3.37
C PHE A 252 4.50 16.92 -4.67
N ILE A 253 3.64 15.91 -4.75
CA ILE A 253 2.82 15.70 -5.95
C ILE A 253 1.80 16.83 -6.13
N LYS A 254 1.23 17.38 -5.04
CA LYS A 254 0.38 18.58 -5.12
C LYS A 254 1.14 19.74 -5.76
N HIS A 255 2.35 20.02 -5.28
CA HIS A 255 3.19 21.10 -5.81
C HIS A 255 3.44 20.99 -7.32
N ILE A 256 3.81 19.81 -7.83
CA ILE A 256 4.04 19.65 -9.28
C ILE A 256 2.75 19.52 -10.10
N SER A 257 1.59 19.29 -9.45
CA SER A 257 0.29 19.22 -10.12
C SER A 257 -0.23 20.59 -10.57
N ASP A 258 0.39 21.68 -10.11
CA ASP A 258 0.10 23.04 -10.59
C ASP A 258 0.49 23.20 -12.07
N ASP A 259 1.55 22.51 -12.51
CA ASP A 259 2.10 22.61 -13.87
C ASP A 259 1.87 21.34 -14.73
N LEU A 260 1.68 20.18 -14.09
CA LEU A 260 1.63 18.88 -14.76
C LEU A 260 0.31 18.16 -14.52
N ASN A 261 -0.25 17.58 -15.58
CA ASN A 261 -1.40 16.68 -15.44
C ASN A 261 -0.97 15.27 -15.01
N THR A 262 -1.95 14.44 -14.64
CA THR A 262 -1.74 13.07 -14.15
C THR A 262 -0.88 12.19 -15.05
N LYS A 263 -1.10 12.22 -16.37
CA LYS A 263 -0.32 11.41 -17.32
C LYS A 263 1.12 11.92 -17.42
N GLN A 264 1.32 13.25 -17.40
CA GLN A 264 2.66 13.85 -17.40
C GLN A 264 3.42 13.51 -16.14
N ILE A 265 2.81 13.66 -14.97
CA ILE A 265 3.40 13.28 -13.68
C ILE A 265 3.82 11.82 -13.73
N ALA A 266 2.90 10.90 -14.06
CA ALA A 266 3.18 9.48 -14.09
C ALA A 266 4.38 9.13 -14.99
N ASN A 267 4.57 9.82 -16.12
CA ASN A 267 5.60 9.53 -17.13
C ASN A 267 6.96 10.21 -16.91
N LEU A 268 7.17 10.94 -15.82
CA LEU A 268 8.47 11.57 -15.55
C LEU A 268 9.60 10.51 -15.51
N ASN A 269 10.75 10.83 -16.13
CA ASN A 269 11.96 10.03 -15.98
C ASN A 269 12.69 10.39 -14.67
N LEU A 270 13.66 9.57 -14.26
CA LEU A 270 14.34 9.76 -12.98
C LEU A 270 15.00 11.14 -12.87
N ASP A 271 15.67 11.63 -13.93
CA ASP A 271 16.31 12.95 -13.93
C ASP A 271 15.32 14.10 -13.68
N LYS A 272 14.12 14.03 -14.30
CA LYS A 272 13.07 15.02 -14.07
C LYS A 272 12.45 14.89 -12.69
N ILE A 273 12.22 13.66 -12.22
CA ILE A 273 11.72 13.42 -10.86
C ILE A 273 12.71 14.01 -9.85
N GLU A 274 14.00 13.73 -10.00
CA GLU A 274 15.05 14.28 -9.16
C GLU A 274 15.05 15.80 -9.18
N SER A 275 15.00 16.41 -10.38
CA SER A 275 14.96 17.87 -10.50
C SER A 275 13.78 18.49 -9.74
N PHE A 276 12.58 17.90 -9.88
CA PHE A 276 11.38 18.36 -9.19
C PHE A 276 11.45 18.13 -7.67
N VAL A 277 11.92 16.95 -7.24
CA VAL A 277 12.07 16.62 -5.82
C VAL A 277 13.05 17.57 -5.15
N ILE A 278 14.24 17.79 -5.73
CA ILE A 278 15.25 18.69 -5.16
C ILE A 278 14.71 20.12 -5.08
N ASN A 279 14.10 20.63 -6.15
CA ASN A 279 13.50 21.96 -6.15
C ASN A 279 12.43 22.09 -5.05
N TYR A 280 11.48 21.16 -5.00
CA TYR A 280 10.45 21.13 -3.98
C TYR A 280 11.04 21.14 -2.56
N LEU A 281 12.04 20.31 -2.29
CA LEU A 281 12.68 20.20 -0.97
C LEU A 281 13.49 21.44 -0.58
N GLU A 282 14.00 22.21 -1.55
CA GLU A 282 14.80 23.42 -1.31
C GLU A 282 13.96 24.69 -1.12
N ILE A 283 12.75 24.75 -1.67
CA ILE A 283 11.82 25.86 -1.43
C ILE A 283 11.47 25.89 0.07
N SER A 284 11.56 27.06 0.72
CA SER A 284 11.01 27.25 2.07
C SER A 284 9.54 27.67 1.94
N GLY A 285 8.65 27.07 2.75
CA GLY A 285 7.25 27.46 2.86
C GLY A 285 7.03 28.75 3.66
#